data_AF-A0A1H0KYG1-F1
#
_entry.id   AF-A0A1H0KYG1-F1
#
_cell.length_a   1.000
_cell.length_b   1.000
_cell.length_c   1.000
_cell.angle_alpha   90.00
_cell.angle_beta   90.00
_cell.angle_gamma   90.00
#
_symmetry.space_group_name_H-M   'P 1'
#
loop_
_entity.id
_entity.type
_entity.pdbx_description
1 polymer ?
#
loop_
_entity_poly.entity_id
_entity_poly.type
_entity_poly.pdbx_seq_one_letter_code
_entity_poly.pdbx_strand_id
1 'polypeptide(L)'
;MSRPVVLCILDGWGYREDPADNAVAQAQTPNFDRIWASCPHNLLITHGPDVGLPRGQMGNSEVGHTNIGAGRVVAMDLGQIDLAIEDGSFARNEALQRFIARLKETGGTAHLMGLLSDGGVHGHIAHILAAIDAIAGAGVPVVLHAVTDGRDVAPKSAFTYVAALQDALPQGARVGTVTGRYFAMDRDNRWDRVEEAYAAMVRGQGLHASSARRAVDAAYNRSETDEFITATVVGDYAGARDSDGFFCLNFRADRAREILRAVAEPGFDAFDVPGRPDWAMVLGMVEYSEAHNAWMDTMFPPRDIRNTLAEWVAKQGKRQFHLAETEKYPHVTFFLNGGKETPEPGEDRYMAASPRVATYDLQPEMSAPEVTDHFVQAIGDGYDLIVTNYANPDMVGHTGDLKAAIAACEAVDRGLGRVLAALEKAGGAMIVTADHGNCEVMRDPETGGPHTAHTTNPVPVIMVGGPEGAALNPGRLADLAPTLLQLMGLDRPPEMTGESLIA
;
A
#
# COMPACT_ATOMS: atom_id res chain seq x y z
N MET A 1 17.46 18.54 31.45
CA MET A 1 17.39 18.09 30.04
C MET A 1 16.28 17.04 29.97
N SER A 2 15.50 17.04 28.90
CA SER A 2 14.55 15.95 28.63
C SER A 2 15.32 14.62 28.51
N ARG A 3 14.67 13.51 28.84
CA ARG A 3 15.18 12.18 28.54
C ARG A 3 14.57 11.78 27.20
N PRO A 4 15.36 11.73 26.11
CA PRO A 4 14.81 11.45 24.79
C PRO A 4 14.29 10.01 24.73
N VAL A 5 13.15 9.83 24.07
CA VAL A 5 12.67 8.51 23.62
C VAL A 5 12.92 8.41 22.12
N VAL A 6 13.53 7.31 21.69
CA VAL A 6 14.03 7.18 20.33
C VAL A 6 13.43 5.97 19.65
N LEU A 7 12.97 6.14 18.42
CA LEU A 7 12.69 5.06 17.47
C LEU A 7 13.83 5.02 16.44
N CYS A 8 14.59 3.93 16.43
CA CYS A 8 15.68 3.69 15.50
C CYS A 8 15.31 2.53 14.58
N ILE A 9 15.02 2.84 13.31
CA ILE A 9 14.61 1.89 12.28
C ILE A 9 15.84 1.53 11.44
N LEU A 10 16.22 0.26 11.46
CA LEU A 10 17.26 -0.33 10.61
C LEU A 10 16.55 -0.94 9.39
N ASP A 11 16.30 -0.13 8.36
CA ASP A 11 15.43 -0.49 7.24
C ASP A 11 15.94 -1.76 6.52
N GLY A 12 15.06 -2.74 6.30
CA GLY A 12 15.42 -4.03 5.67
C GLY A 12 16.28 -4.98 6.54
N TRP A 13 16.36 -4.75 7.85
CA TRP A 13 17.08 -5.61 8.81
C TRP A 13 16.17 -6.71 9.37
N GLY A 14 16.01 -7.81 8.64
CA GLY A 14 15.24 -8.97 9.09
C GLY A 14 16.01 -9.94 9.99
N TYR A 15 15.29 -10.84 10.64
CA TYR A 15 15.85 -11.91 11.47
C TYR A 15 15.70 -13.28 10.79
N ARG A 16 16.83 -13.96 10.59
CA ARG A 16 16.89 -15.36 10.14
C ARG A 16 18.02 -16.09 10.87
N GLU A 17 17.73 -17.25 11.45
CA GLU A 17 18.71 -18.05 12.21
C GLU A 17 19.84 -18.60 11.32
N ASP A 18 19.54 -18.99 10.08
CA ASP A 18 20.54 -19.53 9.15
C ASP A 18 21.49 -18.41 8.65
N PRO A 19 22.81 -18.51 8.90
CA PRO A 19 23.78 -17.52 8.46
C PRO A 19 24.15 -17.65 6.97
N ALA A 20 23.80 -18.74 6.28
CA ALA A 20 24.14 -18.92 4.86
C ALA A 20 23.47 -17.82 4.02
N ASP A 21 24.22 -17.08 3.20
CA ASP A 21 23.70 -15.97 2.37
C ASP A 21 22.84 -14.94 3.16
N ASN A 22 23.22 -14.68 4.41
CA ASN A 22 22.56 -13.75 5.33
C ASN A 22 23.52 -12.59 5.65
N ALA A 23 23.27 -11.39 5.14
CA ALA A 23 24.18 -10.27 5.37
C ALA A 23 24.20 -9.84 6.85
N VAL A 24 23.03 -9.84 7.51
CA VAL A 24 22.88 -9.47 8.92
C VAL A 24 23.72 -10.40 9.80
N ALA A 25 23.59 -11.72 9.64
CA ALA A 25 24.29 -12.69 10.48
C ALA A 25 25.79 -12.81 10.16
N GLN A 26 26.23 -12.41 8.96
CA GLN A 26 27.64 -12.46 8.55
C GLN A 26 28.40 -11.15 8.83
N ALA A 27 27.70 -10.05 9.04
CA ALA A 27 28.30 -8.75 9.32
C ALA A 27 28.92 -8.69 10.72
N GLN A 28 29.98 -7.88 10.86
CA GLN A 28 30.56 -7.58 12.18
C GLN A 28 29.75 -6.47 12.84
N THR A 29 28.77 -6.85 13.67
CA THR A 29 27.81 -5.93 14.30
C THR A 29 27.92 -5.88 15.84
N PRO A 30 29.09 -5.57 16.42
CA PRO A 30 29.31 -5.68 17.86
C PRO A 30 28.40 -4.79 18.71
N ASN A 31 27.87 -3.69 18.16
CA ASN A 31 26.96 -2.82 18.91
C ASN A 31 25.55 -3.40 18.97
N PHE A 32 25.03 -3.87 17.82
CA PHE A 32 23.77 -4.60 17.74
C PHE A 32 23.82 -5.88 18.57
N ASP A 33 24.86 -6.68 18.43
CA ASP A 33 25.04 -7.95 19.17
C ASP A 33 25.03 -7.72 20.68
N ARG A 34 25.69 -6.64 21.12
CA ARG A 34 25.72 -6.27 22.54
C ARG A 34 24.33 -5.94 23.06
N ILE A 35 23.55 -5.12 22.36
CA ILE A 35 22.20 -4.75 22.82
C ILE A 35 21.24 -5.94 22.70
N TRP A 36 21.37 -6.78 21.68
CA TRP A 36 20.61 -8.03 21.57
C TRP A 36 20.88 -8.95 22.76
N ALA A 37 22.14 -9.13 23.16
CA ALA A 37 22.51 -10.02 24.26
C ALA A 37 22.17 -9.47 25.66
N SER A 38 22.09 -8.16 25.83
CA SER A 38 22.02 -7.52 27.17
C SER A 38 20.73 -6.74 27.45
N CYS A 39 19.91 -6.45 26.44
CA CYS A 39 18.68 -5.70 26.60
C CYS A 39 17.43 -6.57 26.34
N PRO A 40 16.26 -6.20 26.88
CA PRO A 40 14.99 -6.82 26.53
C PRO A 40 14.77 -6.73 25.01
N HIS A 41 14.48 -7.87 24.39
CA HIS A 41 14.24 -7.96 22.95
C HIS A 41 13.18 -9.01 22.62
N ASN A 42 12.58 -8.86 21.44
CA ASN A 42 11.69 -9.84 20.85
C ASN A 42 11.71 -9.72 19.31
N LEU A 43 10.76 -10.35 18.64
CA LEU A 43 10.56 -10.27 17.20
C LEU A 43 9.17 -9.71 16.86
N LEU A 44 9.08 -8.94 15.77
CA LEU A 44 7.83 -8.38 15.25
C LEU A 44 7.47 -8.97 13.89
N ILE A 45 6.17 -9.16 13.67
CA ILE A 45 5.61 -9.50 12.36
C ILE A 45 5.46 -8.21 11.53
N THR A 46 5.93 -8.25 10.28
CA THR A 46 6.02 -7.10 9.36
C THR A 46 5.35 -7.33 8.01
N HIS A 47 4.59 -8.41 7.88
CA HIS A 47 4.03 -8.84 6.61
C HIS A 47 2.57 -9.29 6.78
N GLY A 48 1.85 -9.40 5.66
CA GLY A 48 0.47 -9.87 5.64
C GLY A 48 -0.50 -9.07 6.52
N PRO A 49 -1.56 -9.73 7.06
CA PRO A 49 -2.65 -9.03 7.73
C PRO A 49 -2.22 -8.23 8.97
N ASP A 50 -1.09 -8.59 9.60
CA ASP A 50 -0.56 -7.87 10.76
C ASP A 50 -0.05 -6.45 10.41
N VAL A 51 0.14 -6.15 9.13
CA VAL A 51 0.46 -4.80 8.62
C VAL A 51 -0.54 -4.30 7.57
N GLY A 52 -1.70 -4.96 7.44
CA GLY A 52 -2.76 -4.55 6.51
C GLY A 52 -2.53 -5.00 5.07
N LEU A 53 -1.72 -6.04 4.87
CA LEU A 53 -1.48 -6.68 3.58
C LEU A 53 -2.19 -8.04 3.46
N PRO A 54 -2.43 -8.55 2.25
CA PRO A 54 -2.85 -9.93 2.00
C PRO A 54 -1.91 -10.98 2.63
N ARG A 55 -2.48 -12.12 3.01
CA ARG A 55 -1.72 -13.24 3.59
C ARG A 55 -0.55 -13.67 2.69
N GLY A 56 0.65 -13.73 3.27
CA GLY A 56 1.88 -14.14 2.57
C GLY A 56 2.57 -13.02 1.79
N GLN A 57 1.97 -11.82 1.71
CA GLN A 57 2.62 -10.68 1.07
C GLN A 57 3.64 -10.04 2.02
N MET A 58 4.89 -9.95 1.56
CA MET A 58 5.98 -9.26 2.24
C MET A 58 5.65 -7.78 2.50
N GLY A 59 6.17 -7.25 3.61
CA GLY A 59 6.10 -5.83 3.93
C GLY A 59 6.92 -4.97 2.97
N ASN A 60 6.77 -3.66 3.10
CA ASN A 60 7.60 -2.65 2.44
C ASN A 60 7.63 -1.38 3.29
N SER A 61 8.49 -0.43 2.96
CA SER A 61 8.72 0.73 3.82
C SER A 61 7.54 1.68 3.94
N GLU A 62 6.73 1.85 2.89
CA GLU A 62 5.50 2.66 2.95
C GLU A 62 4.51 2.07 3.96
N VAL A 63 4.20 0.78 3.81
CA VAL A 63 3.29 0.07 4.72
C VAL A 63 3.85 0.03 6.13
N GLY A 64 5.14 -0.28 6.26
CA GLY A 64 5.81 -0.42 7.54
C GLY A 64 5.78 0.89 8.35
N HIS A 65 6.28 1.98 7.77
CA HIS A 65 6.32 3.28 8.45
C HIS A 65 4.92 3.84 8.74
N THR A 66 3.94 3.58 7.86
CA THR A 66 2.55 3.96 8.11
C THR A 66 1.96 3.22 9.33
N ASN A 67 2.19 1.91 9.45
CA ASN A 67 1.72 1.12 10.59
C ASN A 67 2.42 1.53 11.89
N ILE A 68 3.74 1.73 11.84
CA ILE A 68 4.55 2.23 12.96
C ILE A 68 3.98 3.55 13.47
N GLY A 69 3.82 4.53 12.58
CA GLY A 69 3.35 5.86 12.92
C GLY A 69 1.89 5.89 13.38
N ALA A 70 1.02 5.08 12.79
CA ALA A 70 -0.40 5.05 13.13
C ALA A 70 -0.70 4.37 14.47
N GLY A 71 0.19 3.52 14.98
CA GLY A 71 -0.04 2.72 16.19
C GLY A 71 -1.24 1.79 16.07
N ARG A 72 -1.54 1.35 14.85
CA ARG A 72 -2.64 0.45 14.48
C ARG A 72 -2.36 -0.19 13.13
N VAL A 73 -3.07 -1.26 12.81
CA VAL A 73 -2.99 -1.88 11.48
C VAL A 73 -3.61 -0.95 10.43
N VAL A 74 -2.83 -0.52 9.44
CA VAL A 74 -3.31 0.30 8.32
C VAL A 74 -3.23 -0.51 7.03
N ALA A 75 -4.40 -0.90 6.53
CA ALA A 75 -4.50 -1.53 5.22
C ALA A 75 -4.64 -0.47 4.12
N MET A 76 -3.74 -0.53 3.13
CA MET A 76 -3.83 0.22 1.88
C MET A 76 -5.00 -0.30 1.02
N ASP A 77 -5.50 0.47 0.06
CA ASP A 77 -6.75 0.15 -0.65
C ASP A 77 -6.85 -1.30 -1.15
N LEU A 78 -5.84 -1.82 -1.87
CA LEU A 78 -5.83 -3.23 -2.31
C LEU A 78 -5.96 -4.20 -1.14
N GLY A 79 -5.09 -4.06 -0.13
CA GLY A 79 -5.10 -4.94 1.05
C GLY A 79 -6.38 -4.79 1.88
N GLN A 80 -6.94 -3.58 1.97
CA GLN A 80 -8.20 -3.32 2.65
C GLN A 80 -9.36 -4.04 1.96
N ILE A 81 -9.41 -3.99 0.63
CA ILE A 81 -10.44 -4.67 -0.15
C ILE A 81 -10.26 -6.19 -0.06
N ASP A 82 -9.03 -6.69 -0.17
CA ASP A 82 -8.72 -8.12 -0.02
C ASP A 82 -9.11 -8.66 1.36
N LEU A 83 -8.75 -7.94 2.42
CA LEU A 83 -9.12 -8.30 3.79
C LEU A 83 -10.65 -8.28 3.97
N ALA A 84 -11.33 -7.29 3.40
CA ALA A 84 -12.79 -7.23 3.47
C ALA A 84 -13.46 -8.41 2.72
N ILE A 85 -12.83 -8.91 1.65
CA ILE A 85 -13.28 -10.11 0.94
C ILE A 85 -13.00 -11.35 1.79
N GLU A 86 -11.79 -11.49 2.36
CA GLU A 86 -11.38 -12.62 3.19
C GLU A 86 -12.25 -12.77 4.45
N ASP A 87 -12.62 -11.67 5.12
CA ASP A 87 -13.46 -11.68 6.34
C ASP A 87 -14.99 -11.54 6.06
N GLY A 88 -15.35 -11.48 4.77
CA GLY A 88 -16.72 -11.34 4.26
C GLY A 88 -17.38 -9.98 4.55
N SER A 89 -16.67 -8.98 5.08
CA SER A 89 -17.21 -7.64 5.31
C SER A 89 -17.44 -6.85 4.02
N PHE A 90 -16.80 -7.22 2.90
CA PHE A 90 -17.02 -6.64 1.58
C PHE A 90 -18.50 -6.69 1.19
N ALA A 91 -19.11 -7.89 1.26
CA ALA A 91 -20.52 -8.08 0.94
C ALA A 91 -21.47 -7.39 1.94
N ARG A 92 -21.00 -7.07 3.16
CA ARG A 92 -21.78 -6.37 4.20
C ARG A 92 -21.56 -4.86 4.19
N ASN A 93 -20.70 -4.34 3.33
CA ASN A 93 -20.38 -2.91 3.26
C ASN A 93 -21.66 -2.09 3.01
N GLU A 94 -21.86 -1.04 3.80
CA GLU A 94 -23.08 -0.26 3.79
C GLU A 94 -23.35 0.42 2.43
N ALA A 95 -22.33 0.92 1.75
CA ALA A 95 -22.48 1.56 0.44
C ALA A 95 -22.88 0.55 -0.64
N LEU A 96 -22.27 -0.64 -0.63
CA LEU A 96 -22.67 -1.74 -1.51
C LEU A 96 -24.11 -2.19 -1.24
N GLN A 97 -24.50 -2.28 0.03
CA GLN A 97 -25.86 -2.64 0.41
C GLN A 97 -26.88 -1.58 -0.02
N ARG A 98 -26.55 -0.28 0.08
CA ARG A 98 -27.39 0.80 -0.47
C ARG A 98 -27.52 0.69 -1.99
N PHE A 99 -26.43 0.42 -2.70
CA PHE A 99 -26.42 0.22 -4.16
C PHE A 99 -27.33 -0.96 -4.57
N ILE A 100 -27.19 -2.10 -3.92
CA ILE A 100 -28.04 -3.28 -4.15
C ILE A 100 -29.51 -2.97 -3.84
N ALA A 101 -29.79 -2.35 -2.70
CA ALA A 101 -31.16 -1.99 -2.31
C ALA A 101 -31.81 -1.06 -3.34
N ARG A 102 -31.07 -0.04 -3.79
CA ARG A 102 -31.55 0.92 -4.79
C ARG A 102 -31.90 0.25 -6.11
N LEU A 103 -31.09 -0.68 -6.60
CA LEU A 103 -31.37 -1.40 -7.85
C LEU A 103 -32.52 -2.40 -7.72
N LYS A 104 -32.75 -2.97 -6.53
CA LYS A 104 -33.96 -3.76 -6.28
C LYS A 104 -35.22 -2.92 -6.33
N GLU A 105 -35.18 -1.69 -5.83
CA GLU A 105 -36.31 -0.77 -5.86
C GLU A 105 -36.65 -0.34 -7.29
N THR A 106 -35.64 -0.07 -8.12
CA THR A 106 -35.85 0.37 -9.50
C THR A 106 -36.09 -0.77 -10.48
N GLY A 107 -35.66 -1.99 -10.13
CA GLY A 107 -35.61 -3.12 -11.06
C GLY A 107 -34.47 -3.01 -12.09
N GLY A 108 -33.49 -2.14 -11.84
CA GLY A 108 -32.35 -1.88 -12.73
C GLY A 108 -31.26 -2.94 -12.69
N THR A 109 -30.35 -2.83 -13.65
CA THR A 109 -29.15 -3.66 -13.79
C THR A 109 -27.94 -2.96 -13.16
N ALA A 110 -27.06 -3.72 -12.50
CA ALA A 110 -25.77 -3.24 -12.05
C ALA A 110 -24.73 -3.35 -13.17
N HIS A 111 -24.27 -2.21 -13.69
CA HIS A 111 -23.14 -2.13 -14.59
C HIS A 111 -21.86 -2.01 -13.78
N LEU A 112 -20.99 -3.00 -13.90
CA LEU A 112 -19.69 -3.01 -13.23
C LEU A 112 -18.59 -2.70 -14.24
N MET A 113 -17.60 -1.90 -13.87
CA MET A 113 -16.39 -1.69 -14.67
C MET A 113 -15.16 -1.97 -13.80
N GLY A 114 -14.19 -2.72 -14.33
CA GLY A 114 -12.92 -2.94 -13.64
C GLY A 114 -11.80 -3.43 -14.55
N LEU A 115 -10.55 -3.12 -14.20
CA LEU A 115 -9.35 -3.67 -14.82
C LEU A 115 -9.22 -5.16 -14.50
N LEU A 116 -9.38 -6.01 -15.51
CA LEU A 116 -9.44 -7.46 -15.40
C LEU A 116 -8.03 -8.08 -15.51
N SER A 117 -7.30 -8.06 -14.41
CA SER A 117 -6.01 -8.74 -14.21
C SER A 117 -5.77 -9.05 -12.73
N ASP A 118 -4.66 -9.71 -12.41
CA ASP A 118 -4.12 -9.86 -11.05
C ASP A 118 -2.95 -8.89 -10.80
N GLY A 119 -2.84 -7.82 -11.60
CA GLY A 119 -1.73 -6.86 -11.48
C GLY A 119 -1.74 -6.03 -10.19
N GLY A 120 -2.91 -5.83 -9.57
CA GLY A 120 -3.02 -5.20 -8.24
C GLY A 120 -2.72 -3.70 -8.18
N VAL A 121 -2.53 -3.03 -9.33
CA VAL A 121 -2.19 -1.59 -9.36
C VAL A 121 -3.43 -0.70 -9.43
N HIS A 122 -4.42 -1.04 -10.27
CA HIS A 122 -5.65 -0.27 -10.43
C HIS A 122 -6.92 -1.07 -10.16
N GLY A 123 -6.87 -2.38 -10.35
CA GLY A 123 -8.00 -3.29 -10.18
C GLY A 123 -7.47 -4.71 -9.96
N HIS A 124 -8.37 -5.61 -9.56
CA HIS A 124 -8.03 -7.01 -9.32
C HIS A 124 -9.22 -7.92 -9.64
N ILE A 125 -8.97 -9.04 -10.33
CA ILE A 125 -10.02 -9.99 -10.73
C ILE A 125 -10.81 -10.52 -9.52
N ALA A 126 -10.16 -10.74 -8.38
CA ALA A 126 -10.85 -11.20 -7.18
C ALA A 126 -11.90 -10.19 -6.67
N HIS A 127 -11.63 -8.88 -6.79
CA HIS A 127 -12.56 -7.83 -6.40
C HIS A 127 -13.76 -7.75 -7.34
N ILE A 128 -13.50 -7.96 -8.64
CA ILE A 128 -14.55 -8.04 -9.67
C ILE A 128 -15.49 -9.21 -9.37
N LEU A 129 -14.95 -10.39 -9.12
CA LEU A 129 -15.74 -11.57 -8.78
C LEU A 129 -16.53 -11.38 -7.48
N ALA A 130 -15.90 -10.87 -6.41
CA ALA A 130 -16.57 -10.62 -5.15
C ALA A 130 -17.75 -9.64 -5.27
N ALA A 131 -17.60 -8.57 -6.08
CA ALA A 131 -18.68 -7.64 -6.36
C ALA A 131 -19.82 -8.27 -7.17
N ILE A 132 -19.48 -9.04 -8.21
CA ILE A 132 -20.46 -9.78 -9.01
C ILE A 132 -21.25 -10.74 -8.12
N ASP A 133 -20.57 -11.54 -7.30
CA ASP A 133 -21.19 -12.54 -6.42
C ASP A 133 -22.11 -11.88 -5.39
N ALA A 134 -21.68 -10.79 -4.76
CA ALA A 134 -22.50 -10.07 -3.79
C ALA A 134 -23.78 -9.49 -4.42
N ILE A 135 -23.67 -8.89 -5.61
CA ILE A 135 -24.78 -8.20 -6.27
C ILE A 135 -25.73 -9.21 -6.93
N ALA A 136 -25.20 -10.14 -7.72
CA ALA A 136 -26.00 -11.19 -8.39
C ALA A 136 -26.62 -12.15 -7.37
N GLY A 137 -25.89 -12.51 -6.31
CA GLY A 137 -26.40 -13.31 -5.20
C GLY A 137 -27.54 -12.63 -4.44
N ALA A 138 -27.61 -11.30 -4.46
CA ALA A 138 -28.75 -10.55 -3.93
C ALA A 138 -29.94 -10.50 -4.90
N GLY A 139 -29.81 -11.00 -6.13
CA GLY A 139 -30.88 -11.03 -7.14
C GLY A 139 -30.91 -9.81 -8.07
N VAL A 140 -29.87 -8.98 -8.08
CA VAL A 140 -29.75 -7.84 -9.01
C VAL A 140 -28.97 -8.31 -10.25
N PRO A 141 -29.50 -8.13 -11.49
CA PRO A 141 -28.77 -8.48 -12.70
C PRO A 141 -27.46 -7.70 -12.83
N VAL A 142 -26.40 -8.35 -13.33
CA VAL A 142 -25.07 -7.74 -13.47
C VAL A 142 -24.58 -7.77 -14.91
N VAL A 143 -24.08 -6.64 -15.40
CA VAL A 143 -23.33 -6.50 -16.66
C VAL A 143 -21.93 -6.01 -16.34
N LEU A 144 -20.92 -6.84 -16.62
CA LEU A 144 -19.52 -6.44 -16.48
C LEU A 144 -18.99 -5.84 -17.79
N HIS A 145 -18.39 -4.67 -17.67
CA HIS A 145 -17.55 -4.01 -18.66
C HIS A 145 -16.09 -4.32 -18.34
N ALA A 146 -15.56 -5.38 -18.94
CA ALA A 146 -14.21 -5.85 -18.68
C ALA A 146 -13.18 -4.94 -19.37
N VAL A 147 -12.31 -4.32 -18.58
CA VAL A 147 -11.18 -3.54 -19.10
C VAL A 147 -9.94 -4.42 -19.09
N THR A 148 -9.29 -4.64 -20.23
CA THR A 148 -8.09 -5.49 -20.33
C THR A 148 -6.81 -4.70 -20.04
N ASP A 149 -5.83 -5.39 -19.45
CA ASP A 149 -4.65 -4.76 -18.86
C ASP A 149 -3.45 -4.66 -19.80
N GLY A 150 -2.60 -5.68 -19.86
CA GLY A 150 -1.40 -5.71 -20.70
C GLY A 150 -0.26 -4.77 -20.31
N ARG A 151 -0.37 -4.09 -19.16
CA ARG A 151 0.63 -3.13 -18.69
C ARG A 151 1.12 -3.42 -17.28
N ASP A 152 0.20 -3.71 -16.35
CA ASP A 152 0.58 -4.14 -15.00
C ASP A 152 0.81 -5.66 -14.95
N VAL A 153 0.50 -6.36 -16.05
CA VAL A 153 0.75 -7.78 -16.33
C VAL A 153 1.27 -7.93 -17.77
N ALA A 154 1.58 -9.17 -18.18
CA ALA A 154 2.12 -9.42 -19.52
C ALA A 154 1.22 -8.86 -20.65
N PRO A 155 1.79 -8.26 -21.73
CA PRO A 155 1.03 -7.60 -22.81
C PRO A 155 -0.03 -8.44 -23.52
N LYS A 156 0.07 -9.77 -23.44
CA LYS A 156 -0.93 -10.73 -23.92
C LYS A 156 -1.18 -11.78 -22.84
N SER A 157 -2.16 -11.52 -22.00
CA SER A 157 -2.58 -12.34 -20.87
C SER A 157 -4.09 -12.28 -20.60
N ALA A 158 -4.83 -11.37 -21.25
CA ALA A 158 -6.28 -11.21 -21.09
C ALA A 158 -7.08 -12.50 -21.34
N PHE A 159 -6.60 -13.39 -22.21
CA PHE A 159 -7.23 -14.69 -22.44
C PHE A 159 -7.30 -15.55 -21.15
N THR A 160 -6.30 -15.45 -20.28
CA THR A 160 -6.26 -16.16 -18.99
C THR A 160 -7.33 -15.62 -18.06
N TYR A 161 -7.38 -14.30 -17.86
CA TYR A 161 -8.32 -13.66 -16.94
C TYR A 161 -9.77 -13.72 -17.44
N VAL A 162 -9.99 -13.59 -18.76
CA VAL A 162 -11.32 -13.77 -19.36
C VAL A 162 -11.80 -15.20 -19.19
N ALA A 163 -10.93 -16.21 -19.34
CA ALA A 163 -11.32 -17.60 -19.07
C ALA A 163 -11.69 -17.80 -17.60
N ALA A 164 -10.84 -17.35 -16.67
CA ALA A 164 -11.11 -17.43 -15.22
C ALA A 164 -12.41 -16.71 -14.82
N LEU A 165 -12.65 -15.52 -15.37
CA LEU A 165 -13.89 -14.77 -15.18
C LEU A 165 -15.10 -15.58 -15.68
N GLN A 166 -15.05 -16.09 -16.92
CA GLN A 166 -16.17 -16.82 -17.51
C GLN A 166 -16.53 -18.09 -16.73
N ASP A 167 -15.52 -18.79 -16.20
CA ASP A 167 -15.72 -19.99 -15.38
C ASP A 167 -16.35 -19.67 -14.02
N ALA A 168 -16.14 -18.46 -13.50
CA ALA A 168 -16.62 -18.02 -12.19
C ALA A 168 -17.94 -17.20 -12.22
N LEU A 169 -18.43 -16.78 -13.40
CA LEU A 169 -19.63 -15.94 -13.48
C LEU A 169 -20.89 -16.66 -12.95
N PRO A 170 -21.59 -16.11 -11.94
CA PRO A 170 -22.83 -16.69 -11.44
C PRO A 170 -24.00 -16.45 -12.41
N GLN A 171 -25.11 -17.17 -12.16
CA GLN A 171 -26.37 -16.85 -12.83
C GLN A 171 -26.79 -15.40 -12.52
N GLY A 172 -27.31 -14.71 -13.54
CA GLY A 172 -27.68 -13.29 -13.42
C GLY A 172 -26.55 -12.32 -13.74
N ALA A 173 -25.32 -12.80 -13.99
CA ALA A 173 -24.20 -11.98 -14.43
C ALA A 173 -23.77 -12.31 -15.87
N ARG A 174 -23.36 -11.30 -16.64
CA ARG A 174 -22.80 -11.45 -17.98
C ARG A 174 -21.73 -10.39 -18.29
N VAL A 175 -20.86 -10.67 -19.25
CA VAL A 175 -19.96 -9.65 -19.82
C VAL A 175 -20.70 -8.89 -20.92
N GLY A 176 -20.79 -7.57 -20.79
CA GLY A 176 -21.39 -6.69 -21.80
C GLY A 176 -20.38 -6.14 -22.80
N THR A 177 -19.15 -5.85 -22.35
CA THR A 177 -18.09 -5.31 -23.21
C THR A 177 -16.71 -5.81 -22.80
N VAL A 178 -15.77 -5.81 -23.75
CA VAL A 178 -14.32 -5.99 -23.54
C VAL A 178 -13.61 -4.83 -24.24
N THR A 179 -12.75 -4.10 -23.53
CA THR A 179 -11.98 -2.97 -24.08
C THR A 179 -10.63 -2.83 -23.37
N GLY A 180 -9.60 -2.38 -24.07
CA GLY A 180 -8.29 -2.12 -23.49
C GLY A 180 -8.28 -0.91 -22.57
N ARG A 181 -7.43 -0.95 -21.54
CA ARG A 181 -7.21 0.18 -20.62
C ARG A 181 -6.77 1.46 -21.34
N TYR A 182 -6.17 1.37 -22.52
CA TYR A 182 -5.84 2.54 -23.34
C TYR A 182 -7.07 3.41 -23.65
N PHE A 183 -8.24 2.79 -23.80
CA PHE A 183 -9.50 3.48 -24.10
C PHE A 183 -10.24 3.88 -22.83
N ALA A 184 -10.42 2.93 -21.91
CA ALA A 184 -11.29 3.14 -20.75
C ALA A 184 -10.58 3.79 -19.54
N MET A 185 -9.25 3.90 -19.56
CA MET A 185 -8.42 4.31 -18.42
C MET A 185 -7.33 5.32 -18.84
N ASP A 186 -7.68 6.24 -19.75
CA ASP A 186 -6.88 7.43 -20.03
C ASP A 186 -6.85 8.37 -18.80
N ARG A 187 -5.83 9.23 -18.76
CA ARG A 187 -5.62 10.21 -17.68
C ARG A 187 -5.02 11.52 -18.19
N ASP A 188 -4.93 11.66 -19.52
CA ASP A 188 -4.26 12.74 -20.22
C ASP A 188 -5.26 13.55 -21.07
N ASN A 189 -6.55 13.48 -20.74
CA ASN A 189 -7.68 14.11 -21.42
C ASN A 189 -7.74 13.77 -22.91
N ARG A 190 -7.40 12.52 -23.28
CA ARG A 190 -7.56 12.01 -24.64
C ARG A 190 -8.98 11.49 -24.83
N TRP A 191 -9.90 12.44 -24.91
CA TRP A 191 -11.34 12.20 -24.91
C TRP A 191 -11.83 11.35 -26.08
N ASP A 192 -11.10 11.29 -27.20
CA ASP A 192 -11.37 10.38 -28.31
C ASP A 192 -11.31 8.91 -27.88
N ARG A 193 -10.37 8.58 -26.97
CA ARG A 193 -10.20 7.22 -26.42
C ARG A 193 -11.32 6.89 -25.45
N VAL A 194 -11.63 7.85 -24.57
CA VAL A 194 -12.68 7.73 -23.55
C VAL A 194 -14.05 7.61 -24.20
N GLU A 195 -14.31 8.36 -25.26
CA GLU A 195 -15.54 8.29 -26.05
C GLU A 195 -15.74 6.90 -26.65
N GLU A 196 -14.69 6.25 -27.16
CA GLU A 196 -14.76 4.90 -27.71
C GLU A 196 -15.20 3.87 -26.65
N ALA A 197 -14.58 3.91 -25.46
CA ALA A 197 -14.97 3.05 -24.35
C ALA A 197 -16.40 3.36 -23.87
N TYR A 198 -16.74 4.65 -23.72
CA TYR A 198 -18.07 5.10 -23.33
C TYR A 198 -19.16 4.62 -24.31
N ALA A 199 -18.90 4.71 -25.61
CA ALA A 199 -19.83 4.27 -26.64
C ALA A 199 -20.19 2.78 -26.50
N ALA A 200 -19.19 1.93 -26.25
CA ALA A 200 -19.42 0.51 -26.03
C ALA A 200 -20.15 0.25 -24.70
N MET A 201 -19.67 0.85 -23.61
CA MET A 201 -20.20 0.59 -22.26
C MET A 201 -21.63 1.12 -22.09
N VAL A 202 -21.90 2.36 -22.49
CA VAL A 202 -23.18 3.02 -22.21
C VAL A 202 -24.17 2.83 -23.34
N ARG A 203 -23.72 2.87 -24.61
CA ARG A 203 -24.62 2.82 -25.77
C ARG A 203 -24.66 1.46 -26.49
N GLY A 204 -23.81 0.51 -26.09
CA GLY A 204 -23.68 -0.77 -26.79
C GLY A 204 -23.18 -0.61 -28.23
N GLN A 205 -22.33 0.39 -28.50
CA GLN A 205 -21.80 0.71 -29.83
C GLN A 205 -20.29 0.49 -29.89
N GLY A 206 -19.84 -0.36 -30.81
CA GLY A 206 -18.43 -0.66 -31.01
C GLY A 206 -18.25 -1.84 -31.96
N LEU A 207 -17.09 -2.50 -31.89
CA LEU A 207 -16.95 -3.80 -32.52
C LEU A 207 -17.89 -4.81 -31.84
N HIS A 208 -18.21 -5.91 -32.52
CA HIS A 208 -19.07 -6.96 -31.94
C HIS A 208 -18.37 -8.32 -31.91
N ALA A 209 -18.57 -9.05 -30.82
CA ALA A 209 -18.14 -10.44 -30.68
C ALA A 209 -19.22 -11.28 -29.99
N SER A 210 -19.29 -12.58 -30.30
CA SER A 210 -20.29 -13.47 -29.71
C SER A 210 -19.99 -13.87 -28.25
N SER A 211 -18.76 -13.63 -27.77
CA SER A 211 -18.36 -13.85 -26.38
C SER A 211 -17.13 -13.00 -26.04
N ALA A 212 -16.85 -12.83 -24.75
CA ALA A 212 -15.67 -12.11 -24.27
C ALA A 212 -14.36 -12.74 -24.78
N ARG A 213 -14.26 -14.08 -24.73
CA ARG A 213 -13.12 -14.81 -25.32
C ARG A 213 -12.95 -14.52 -26.81
N ARG A 214 -14.05 -14.48 -27.57
CA ARG A 214 -14.02 -14.13 -29.00
C ARG A 214 -13.61 -12.69 -29.25
N ALA A 215 -13.94 -11.76 -28.36
CA ALA A 215 -13.47 -10.38 -28.44
C ALA A 215 -11.93 -10.31 -28.34
N VAL A 216 -11.34 -11.01 -27.36
CA VAL A 216 -9.88 -11.10 -27.19
C VAL A 216 -9.22 -11.81 -28.38
N ASP A 217 -9.74 -12.98 -28.79
CA ASP A 217 -9.22 -13.70 -29.97
C ASP A 217 -9.22 -12.81 -31.22
N ALA A 218 -10.31 -12.08 -31.46
CA ALA A 218 -10.44 -11.20 -32.61
C ALA A 218 -9.48 -10.01 -32.54
N ALA A 219 -9.27 -9.42 -31.36
CA ALA A 219 -8.30 -8.36 -31.14
C ALA A 219 -6.86 -8.81 -31.42
N TYR A 220 -6.49 -10.00 -30.94
CA TYR A 220 -5.18 -10.58 -31.22
C TYR A 220 -4.97 -10.86 -32.72
N ASN A 221 -6.00 -11.28 -33.43
CA ASN A 221 -5.97 -11.43 -34.89
C ASN A 221 -5.82 -10.08 -35.62
N ARG A 222 -6.25 -8.97 -35.00
CA ARG A 222 -5.97 -7.59 -35.44
C ARG A 222 -4.62 -7.06 -34.95
N SER A 223 -3.81 -7.90 -34.30
CA SER A 223 -2.52 -7.52 -33.72
C SER A 223 -2.60 -6.46 -32.61
N GLU A 224 -3.77 -6.33 -31.97
CA GLU A 224 -3.94 -5.57 -30.74
C GLU A 224 -3.41 -6.41 -29.56
N THR A 225 -2.61 -5.81 -28.69
CA THR A 225 -2.29 -6.37 -27.36
C THR A 225 -3.34 -5.90 -26.35
N ASP A 226 -3.34 -6.47 -25.14
CA ASP A 226 -4.42 -6.28 -24.17
C ASP A 226 -4.70 -4.81 -23.82
N GLU A 227 -3.65 -4.00 -23.69
CA GLU A 227 -3.76 -2.56 -23.41
C GLU A 227 -4.59 -1.83 -24.47
N PHE A 228 -4.56 -2.30 -25.72
CA PHE A 228 -5.11 -1.63 -26.91
C PHE A 228 -6.27 -2.39 -27.57
N ILE A 229 -6.95 -3.30 -26.86
CA ILE A 229 -8.12 -3.98 -27.40
C ILE A 229 -9.21 -2.94 -27.72
N THR A 230 -9.54 -2.80 -29.00
CA THR A 230 -10.59 -1.88 -29.48
C THR A 230 -11.92 -2.20 -28.79
N ALA A 231 -12.70 -1.18 -28.41
CA ALA A 231 -13.92 -1.38 -27.61
C ALA A 231 -14.92 -2.31 -28.33
N THR A 232 -15.19 -3.46 -27.70
CA THR A 232 -15.97 -4.55 -28.30
C THR A 232 -17.17 -4.91 -27.42
N VAL A 233 -18.37 -4.84 -27.99
CA VAL A 233 -19.65 -5.26 -27.43
C VAL A 233 -19.80 -6.76 -27.53
N VAL A 234 -20.24 -7.40 -26.44
CA VAL A 234 -20.36 -8.85 -26.31
C VAL A 234 -21.81 -9.28 -26.39
N GLY A 235 -22.10 -10.25 -27.26
CA GLY A 235 -23.42 -10.85 -27.39
C GLY A 235 -24.48 -9.86 -27.87
N ASP A 236 -25.60 -9.81 -27.15
CA ASP A 236 -26.76 -8.97 -27.43
C ASP A 236 -26.84 -7.70 -26.56
N TYR A 237 -25.72 -7.32 -25.93
CA TYR A 237 -25.69 -6.12 -25.09
C TYR A 237 -26.01 -4.87 -25.91
N ALA A 238 -27.07 -4.15 -25.50
CA ALA A 238 -27.64 -3.03 -26.25
C ALA A 238 -27.37 -1.66 -25.62
N GLY A 239 -26.51 -1.60 -24.59
CA GLY A 239 -26.30 -0.41 -23.77
C GLY A 239 -27.05 -0.43 -22.44
N ALA A 240 -26.70 0.53 -21.59
CA ALA A 240 -27.30 0.77 -20.29
C ALA A 240 -28.64 1.52 -20.44
N ARG A 241 -29.49 1.44 -19.41
CA ARG A 241 -30.85 1.99 -19.42
C ARG A 241 -31.07 2.89 -18.21
N ASP A 242 -32.07 3.75 -18.32
CA ASP A 242 -32.52 4.54 -17.18
C ASP A 242 -32.85 3.63 -16.00
N SER A 243 -32.52 4.11 -14.80
CA SER A 243 -32.67 3.39 -13.53
C SER A 243 -31.73 2.19 -13.30
N ASP A 244 -30.78 1.94 -14.20
CA ASP A 244 -29.62 1.09 -13.93
C ASP A 244 -28.66 1.78 -12.96
N GLY A 245 -27.67 1.04 -12.44
CA GLY A 245 -26.61 1.59 -11.58
C GLY A 245 -25.24 1.33 -12.18
N PHE A 246 -24.27 2.18 -11.88
CA PHE A 246 -22.89 2.03 -12.34
C PHE A 246 -21.94 1.91 -11.14
N PHE A 247 -21.06 0.90 -11.14
CA PHE A 247 -20.08 0.69 -10.10
C PHE A 247 -18.69 0.47 -10.70
N CYS A 248 -17.79 1.44 -10.49
CA CYS A 248 -16.39 1.32 -10.86
C CYS A 248 -15.61 0.64 -9.74
N LEU A 249 -15.01 -0.50 -10.05
CA LEU A 249 -14.31 -1.39 -9.13
C LEU A 249 -12.80 -1.11 -9.03
N ASN A 250 -12.29 -0.14 -9.81
CA ASN A 250 -10.90 0.25 -9.74
C ASN A 250 -10.62 0.96 -8.41
N PHE A 251 -9.51 0.63 -7.74
CA PHE A 251 -9.14 1.22 -6.45
C PHE A 251 -8.00 2.24 -6.55
N ARG A 252 -7.70 2.71 -7.76
CA ARG A 252 -6.72 3.78 -7.99
C ARG A 252 -7.29 4.87 -8.87
N ALA A 253 -7.23 6.10 -8.37
CA ALA A 253 -8.04 7.20 -8.86
C ALA A 253 -7.63 7.80 -10.22
N ASP A 254 -6.34 7.98 -10.46
CA ASP A 254 -5.82 8.79 -11.57
C ASP A 254 -6.40 8.40 -12.94
N ARG A 255 -6.56 7.10 -13.20
CA ARG A 255 -7.09 6.57 -14.48
C ARG A 255 -8.58 6.25 -14.50
N ALA A 256 -9.27 6.33 -13.36
CA ALA A 256 -10.70 6.07 -13.29
C ALA A 256 -11.54 7.33 -13.57
N ARG A 257 -10.97 8.51 -13.27
CA ARG A 257 -11.67 9.80 -13.29
C ARG A 257 -12.32 10.13 -14.65
N GLU A 258 -11.58 10.00 -15.75
CA GLU A 258 -12.06 10.51 -17.05
C GLU A 258 -13.30 9.78 -17.56
N ILE A 259 -13.30 8.45 -17.54
CA ILE A 259 -14.45 7.65 -17.96
C ILE A 259 -15.65 7.86 -17.02
N LEU A 260 -15.41 8.02 -15.71
CA LEU A 260 -16.47 8.25 -14.72
C LEU A 260 -17.16 9.60 -14.94
N ARG A 261 -16.39 10.62 -15.30
CA ARG A 261 -16.95 11.92 -15.70
C ARG A 261 -17.87 11.79 -16.91
N ALA A 262 -17.43 11.10 -17.96
CA ALA A 262 -18.29 10.86 -19.12
C ALA A 262 -19.57 10.08 -18.75
N VAL A 263 -19.43 9.03 -17.91
CA VAL A 263 -20.53 8.18 -17.46
C VAL A 263 -21.58 8.93 -16.64
N ALA A 264 -21.20 9.86 -15.76
CA ALA A 264 -22.15 10.37 -14.77
C ALA A 264 -21.99 11.84 -14.33
N GLU A 265 -20.91 12.55 -14.67
CA GLU A 265 -20.73 13.94 -14.21
C GLU A 265 -21.84 14.85 -14.76
N PRO A 266 -22.59 15.56 -13.89
CA PRO A 266 -23.55 16.56 -14.33
C PRO A 266 -22.86 17.68 -15.12
N GLY A 267 -23.37 17.96 -16.32
CA GLY A 267 -22.83 19.02 -17.18
C GLY A 267 -21.52 18.67 -17.90
N PHE A 268 -21.11 17.39 -17.94
CA PHE A 268 -19.98 16.94 -18.75
C PHE A 268 -20.04 17.47 -20.20
N ASP A 269 -18.95 18.09 -20.66
CA ASP A 269 -18.90 18.83 -21.93
C ASP A 269 -17.65 18.51 -22.79
N ALA A 270 -16.85 17.52 -22.41
CA ALA A 270 -15.63 17.18 -23.17
C ALA A 270 -15.91 16.45 -24.49
N PHE A 271 -17.06 15.77 -24.60
CA PHE A 271 -17.65 15.22 -25.84
C PHE A 271 -19.15 14.95 -25.65
N ASP A 272 -19.87 14.69 -26.75
CA ASP A 272 -21.31 14.41 -26.71
C ASP A 272 -21.61 13.04 -26.07
N VAL A 273 -22.46 13.02 -25.05
CA VAL A 273 -22.91 11.81 -24.34
C VAL A 273 -24.39 11.50 -24.60
N PRO A 274 -24.81 11.28 -25.88
CA PRO A 274 -26.22 11.11 -26.21
C PRO A 274 -26.74 9.78 -25.67
N GLY A 275 -27.93 9.82 -25.05
CA GLY A 275 -28.55 8.64 -24.46
C GLY A 275 -27.87 8.17 -23.17
N ARG A 276 -27.08 9.03 -22.50
CA ARG A 276 -26.59 8.76 -21.15
C ARG A 276 -27.78 8.50 -20.22
N PRO A 277 -27.85 7.32 -19.57
CA PRO A 277 -29.00 6.97 -18.76
C PRO A 277 -29.08 7.82 -17.49
N ASP A 278 -30.28 7.99 -16.97
CA ASP A 278 -30.50 8.48 -15.61
C ASP A 278 -30.17 7.36 -14.61
N TRP A 279 -28.92 7.35 -14.13
CA TRP A 279 -28.42 6.33 -13.21
C TRP A 279 -29.16 6.40 -11.87
N ALA A 280 -29.68 5.26 -11.41
CA ALA A 280 -30.30 5.14 -10.10
C ALA A 280 -29.29 5.36 -8.96
N MET A 281 -28.02 4.98 -9.19
CA MET A 281 -26.89 5.21 -8.30
C MET A 281 -25.55 5.01 -9.04
N VAL A 282 -24.54 5.79 -8.67
CA VAL A 282 -23.16 5.61 -9.12
C VAL A 282 -22.28 5.37 -7.89
N LEU A 283 -21.49 4.30 -7.94
CA LEU A 283 -20.62 3.85 -6.86
C LEU A 283 -19.18 3.73 -7.34
N GLY A 284 -18.23 4.12 -6.50
CA GLY A 284 -16.80 3.85 -6.68
C GLY A 284 -16.28 2.92 -5.60
N MET A 285 -15.27 2.10 -5.93
CA MET A 285 -14.59 1.27 -4.94
C MET A 285 -13.91 2.15 -3.90
N VAL A 286 -13.21 3.19 -4.35
CA VAL A 286 -12.52 4.18 -3.53
C VAL A 286 -12.97 5.59 -3.91
N GLU A 287 -12.49 6.59 -3.17
CA GLU A 287 -12.64 7.98 -3.58
C GLU A 287 -11.73 8.28 -4.78
N TYR A 288 -12.31 8.88 -5.82
CA TYR A 288 -11.54 9.28 -6.99
C TYR A 288 -11.12 10.75 -6.94
N SER A 289 -11.95 11.65 -6.41
CA SER A 289 -11.60 13.05 -6.10
C SER A 289 -12.77 13.72 -5.36
N GLU A 290 -12.50 14.84 -4.69
CA GLU A 290 -13.54 15.69 -4.11
C GLU A 290 -14.67 16.05 -5.09
N ALA A 291 -14.34 16.31 -6.37
CA ALA A 291 -15.33 16.65 -7.39
C ALA A 291 -16.28 15.50 -7.73
N HIS A 292 -15.79 14.26 -7.65
CA HIS A 292 -16.61 13.06 -7.89
C HIS A 292 -17.57 12.83 -6.72
N ASN A 293 -17.15 13.07 -5.48
CA ASN A 293 -17.96 12.89 -4.27
C ASN A 293 -19.28 13.69 -4.28
N ALA A 294 -19.42 14.70 -5.15
CA ALA A 294 -20.64 15.48 -5.31
C ALA A 294 -21.79 14.71 -5.99
N TRP A 295 -21.50 13.62 -6.72
CA TRP A 295 -22.50 12.90 -7.53
C TRP A 295 -22.34 11.37 -7.51
N MET A 296 -21.35 10.82 -6.79
CA MET A 296 -21.18 9.38 -6.59
C MET A 296 -20.89 9.02 -5.13
N ASP A 297 -21.35 7.84 -4.73
CA ASP A 297 -21.02 7.22 -3.44
C ASP A 297 -19.68 6.47 -3.52
N THR A 298 -19.09 6.20 -2.37
CA THR A 298 -17.80 5.48 -2.24
C THR A 298 -17.93 4.31 -1.27
N MET A 299 -17.41 3.15 -1.68
CA MET A 299 -17.42 1.93 -0.87
C MET A 299 -16.35 1.93 0.23
N PHE A 300 -15.13 2.34 -0.11
CA PHE A 300 -13.99 2.49 0.81
C PHE A 300 -13.52 3.95 0.79
N PRO A 301 -14.12 4.83 1.62
CA PRO A 301 -13.73 6.24 1.68
C PRO A 301 -12.30 6.39 2.22
N PRO A 302 -11.62 7.50 1.90
CA PRO A 302 -10.26 7.75 2.39
C PRO A 302 -10.26 7.76 3.91
N ARG A 303 -9.25 7.10 4.49
CA ARG A 303 -9.07 7.03 5.94
C ARG A 303 -8.24 8.22 6.39
N ASP A 304 -8.83 9.03 7.26
CA ASP A 304 -8.08 10.04 8.01
C ASP A 304 -7.33 9.33 9.15
N ILE A 305 -6.02 9.15 8.98
CA ILE A 305 -5.16 8.47 9.98
C ILE A 305 -4.82 9.48 11.08
N ARG A 306 -5.80 9.73 11.96
CA ARG A 306 -5.66 10.65 13.10
C ARG A 306 -4.93 10.04 14.28
N ASN A 307 -4.34 10.92 15.07
CA ASN A 307 -3.56 10.62 16.25
C ASN A 307 -2.47 9.60 15.93
N THR A 308 -1.72 9.86 14.85
CA THR A 308 -0.42 9.22 14.62
C THR A 308 0.55 9.61 15.74
N LEU A 309 1.65 8.89 15.87
CA LEU A 309 2.70 9.16 16.85
C LEU A 309 3.11 10.63 16.83
N ALA A 310 3.42 11.16 15.65
CA ALA A 310 3.88 12.54 15.51
C ALA A 310 2.81 13.57 15.87
N GLU A 311 1.57 13.37 15.39
CA GLU A 311 0.45 14.25 15.71
C GLU A 311 0.16 14.23 17.22
N TRP A 312 0.16 13.04 17.82
CA TRP A 312 -0.16 12.88 19.23
C TRP A 312 0.92 13.51 20.12
N VAL A 313 2.19 13.30 19.83
CA VAL A 313 3.33 13.91 20.54
C VAL A 313 3.26 15.45 20.45
N ALA A 314 2.96 16.00 19.27
CA ALA A 314 2.78 17.44 19.10
C ALA A 314 1.61 18.00 19.92
N LYS A 315 0.48 17.27 20.01
CA LYS A 315 -0.66 17.67 20.86
C LYS A 315 -0.32 17.73 22.35
N GLN A 316 0.70 16.99 22.80
CA GLN A 316 1.22 17.07 24.17
C GLN A 316 2.27 18.17 24.37
N GLY A 317 2.50 19.02 23.35
CA GLY A 317 3.46 20.12 23.41
C GLY A 317 4.93 19.67 23.46
N LYS A 318 5.21 18.45 22.99
CA LYS A 318 6.54 17.85 22.97
C LYS A 318 7.26 18.14 21.66
N ARG A 319 8.59 18.24 21.72
CA ARG A 319 9.44 18.43 20.54
C ARG A 319 9.85 17.09 19.97
N GLN A 320 9.85 16.97 18.66
CA GLN A 320 10.25 15.77 17.96
C GLN A 320 11.19 16.05 16.79
N PHE A 321 12.09 15.11 16.50
CA PHE A 321 13.07 15.23 15.44
C PHE A 321 13.07 14.00 14.54
N HIS A 322 12.80 14.19 13.25
CA HIS A 322 12.74 13.10 12.28
C HIS A 322 13.90 13.22 11.30
N LEU A 323 14.68 12.15 11.12
CA LEU A 323 15.81 12.17 10.21
C LEU A 323 16.03 10.85 9.46
N ALA A 324 16.43 11.01 8.21
CA ALA A 324 16.89 9.93 7.34
C ALA A 324 17.72 10.54 6.21
N GLU A 325 18.29 9.70 5.34
CA GLU A 325 18.77 10.16 4.05
C GLU A 325 17.64 10.21 3.00
N THR A 326 17.93 10.71 1.80
CA THR A 326 16.93 11.07 0.78
C THR A 326 15.97 9.93 0.44
N GLU A 327 16.49 8.70 0.30
CA GLU A 327 15.68 7.50 -0.01
C GLU A 327 14.60 7.22 1.03
N LYS A 328 14.91 7.45 2.32
CA LYS A 328 14.00 7.11 3.43
C LYS A 328 13.38 8.32 4.13
N TYR A 329 13.65 9.54 3.65
CA TYR A 329 13.08 10.76 4.21
C TYR A 329 11.54 10.81 4.16
N PRO A 330 10.85 10.44 3.06
CA PRO A 330 9.39 10.36 3.05
C PRO A 330 8.82 9.38 4.07
N HIS A 331 9.59 8.34 4.43
CA HIS A 331 9.17 7.26 5.31
C HIS A 331 9.09 7.70 6.76
N VAL A 332 10.11 8.40 7.24
CA VAL A 332 10.10 9.01 8.59
C VAL A 332 9.30 10.32 8.65
N THR A 333 8.66 10.77 7.56
CA THR A 333 7.87 12.01 7.53
C THR A 333 6.45 11.75 7.05
N PHE A 334 6.22 11.79 5.73
CA PHE A 334 4.91 11.62 5.12
C PHE A 334 4.21 10.32 5.54
N PHE A 335 4.87 9.16 5.41
CA PHE A 335 4.25 7.87 5.72
C PHE A 335 4.04 7.68 7.23
N LEU A 336 5.06 7.96 8.04
CA LEU A 336 4.93 7.94 9.51
C LEU A 336 3.80 8.86 10.02
N ASN A 337 3.61 10.01 9.38
CA ASN A 337 2.56 10.97 9.73
C ASN A 337 1.20 10.65 9.09
N GLY A 338 1.01 9.44 8.53
CA GLY A 338 -0.26 8.99 7.99
C GLY A 338 -0.67 9.68 6.69
N GLY A 339 0.29 10.06 5.85
CA GLY A 339 0.07 10.76 4.58
C GLY A 339 0.06 12.29 4.69
N LYS A 340 0.54 12.86 5.80
CA LYS A 340 0.59 14.31 6.01
C LYS A 340 1.96 14.88 5.68
N GLU A 341 2.03 15.72 4.65
CA GLU A 341 3.29 16.37 4.23
C GLU A 341 3.75 17.47 5.20
N THR A 342 2.82 18.28 5.71
CA THR A 342 3.15 19.41 6.59
C THR A 342 3.63 18.91 7.95
N PRO A 343 4.81 19.34 8.45
CA PRO A 343 5.28 18.96 9.79
C PRO A 343 4.29 19.37 10.88
N GLU A 344 4.21 18.56 11.93
CA GLU A 344 3.45 18.91 13.13
C GLU A 344 4.09 20.06 13.92
N PRO A 345 3.33 20.79 14.75
CA PRO A 345 3.93 21.75 15.67
C PRO A 345 4.99 21.09 16.56
N GLY A 346 6.22 21.60 16.52
CA GLY A 346 7.36 21.06 17.26
C GLY A 346 8.06 19.87 16.59
N GLU A 347 7.70 19.53 15.34
CA GLU A 347 8.40 18.57 14.50
C GLU A 347 9.47 19.25 13.63
N ASP A 348 10.72 18.96 13.94
CA ASP A 348 11.89 19.36 13.14
C ASP A 348 12.36 18.17 12.30
N ARG A 349 12.83 18.42 11.07
CA ARG A 349 13.19 17.38 10.09
C ARG A 349 14.60 17.60 9.53
N TYR A 350 15.33 16.52 9.32
CA TYR A 350 16.63 16.53 8.62
C TYR A 350 16.70 15.46 7.53
N MET A 351 17.26 15.84 6.37
CA MET A 351 17.44 14.96 5.23
C MET A 351 18.90 15.02 4.76
N ALA A 352 19.67 13.98 5.06
CA ALA A 352 20.97 13.81 4.44
C ALA A 352 20.80 13.51 2.94
N ALA A 353 21.67 14.06 2.10
CA ALA A 353 21.64 13.75 0.67
C ALA A 353 22.15 12.32 0.46
N SER A 354 21.35 11.42 -0.13
CA SER A 354 21.83 10.09 -0.53
C SER A 354 22.92 10.23 -1.61
N PRO A 355 23.90 9.31 -1.67
CA PRO A 355 25.00 9.42 -2.63
C PRO A 355 24.49 9.29 -4.07
N ARG A 356 25.09 10.05 -4.99
CA ARG A 356 24.75 10.01 -6.42
C ARG A 356 25.48 8.86 -7.11
N VAL A 357 25.08 7.64 -6.79
CA VAL A 357 25.57 6.39 -7.41
C VAL A 357 24.46 5.71 -8.20
N ALA A 358 24.82 4.83 -9.13
CA ALA A 358 23.83 4.12 -9.96
C ALA A 358 23.05 3.06 -9.14
N THR A 359 23.77 2.36 -8.27
CA THR A 359 23.27 1.38 -7.32
C THR A 359 24.11 1.48 -6.05
N TYR A 360 23.50 1.21 -4.89
CA TYR A 360 24.11 1.52 -3.59
C TYR A 360 25.19 0.52 -3.14
N ASP A 361 25.35 -0.61 -3.84
CA ASP A 361 26.50 -1.51 -3.66
C ASP A 361 27.85 -0.81 -3.92
N LEU A 362 27.86 0.26 -4.71
CA LEU A 362 29.04 1.07 -5.00
C LEU A 362 29.47 1.94 -3.80
N GLN A 363 28.57 2.20 -2.86
CA GLN A 363 28.83 2.96 -1.63
C GLN A 363 27.92 2.45 -0.50
N PRO A 364 28.19 1.26 0.07
CA PRO A 364 27.28 0.60 1.02
C PRO A 364 27.04 1.38 2.32
N GLU A 365 27.98 2.23 2.71
CA GLU A 365 27.84 3.14 3.85
C GLU A 365 26.83 4.27 3.61
N MET A 366 26.45 4.51 2.35
CA MET A 366 25.54 5.56 1.90
C MET A 366 25.81 6.89 2.62
N SER A 367 24.79 7.49 3.22
CA SER A 367 24.89 8.70 4.02
C SER A 367 24.71 8.44 5.51
N ALA A 368 24.83 7.17 5.94
CA ALA A 368 24.73 6.78 7.36
C ALA A 368 25.67 7.57 8.29
N PRO A 369 26.92 7.92 7.92
CA PRO A 369 27.76 8.76 8.78
C PRO A 369 27.15 10.14 9.08
N GLU A 370 26.58 10.81 8.07
CA GLU A 370 25.95 12.13 8.22
C GLU A 370 24.63 12.04 9.00
N VAL A 371 23.80 11.03 8.71
CA VAL A 371 22.60 10.74 9.51
C VAL A 371 22.98 10.53 10.98
N THR A 372 24.04 9.78 11.25
CA THR A 372 24.54 9.55 12.62
C THR A 372 24.95 10.85 13.32
N ASP A 373 25.64 11.75 12.61
CA ASP A 373 26.10 13.03 13.16
C ASP A 373 24.91 13.87 13.64
N HIS A 374 23.89 13.99 12.80
CA HIS A 374 22.66 14.72 13.14
C HIS A 374 21.81 14.01 14.20
N PHE A 375 21.82 12.68 14.23
CA PHE A 375 21.15 11.90 15.28
C PHE A 375 21.76 12.18 16.65
N VAL A 376 23.08 12.09 16.76
CA VAL A 376 23.80 12.38 18.01
C VAL A 376 23.59 13.83 18.44
N GLN A 377 23.57 14.77 17.48
CA GLN A 377 23.24 16.16 17.76
C GLN A 377 21.82 16.32 18.33
N ALA A 378 20.81 15.70 17.71
CA ALA A 378 19.43 15.78 18.16
C ALA A 378 19.24 15.25 19.60
N ILE A 379 19.94 14.16 19.96
CA ILE A 379 19.98 13.67 21.34
C ILE A 379 20.53 14.76 22.30
N GLY A 380 21.60 15.45 21.90
CA GLY A 380 22.18 16.55 22.68
C GLY A 380 21.30 17.80 22.78
N ASP A 381 20.51 18.08 21.74
CA ASP A 381 19.58 19.23 21.67
C ASP A 381 18.29 19.02 22.48
N GLY A 382 18.09 17.83 23.05
CA GLY A 382 17.03 17.55 24.00
C GLY A 382 15.62 17.48 23.40
N TYR A 383 15.47 16.88 22.23
CA TYR A 383 14.14 16.49 21.71
C TYR A 383 13.50 15.43 22.61
N ASP A 384 12.16 15.44 22.72
CA ASP A 384 11.43 14.46 23.53
C ASP A 384 11.25 13.13 22.77
N LEU A 385 10.97 13.20 21.46
CA LEU A 385 10.93 12.06 20.53
C LEU A 385 11.97 12.24 19.42
N ILE A 386 12.67 11.17 19.05
CA ILE A 386 13.51 11.14 17.85
C ILE A 386 13.16 9.93 17.01
N VAL A 387 12.90 10.11 15.72
CA VAL A 387 12.61 9.03 14.77
C VAL A 387 13.69 9.02 13.70
N THR A 388 14.43 7.91 13.60
CA THR A 388 15.53 7.75 12.64
C THR A 388 15.32 6.52 11.78
N ASN A 389 15.67 6.64 10.50
CA ASN A 389 15.82 5.50 9.60
C ASN A 389 17.25 5.45 9.04
N TYR A 390 17.90 4.29 9.18
CA TYR A 390 19.09 3.92 8.41
C TYR A 390 18.67 3.09 7.20
N ALA A 391 18.83 3.66 6.00
CA ALA A 391 18.35 3.09 4.75
C ALA A 391 19.20 1.92 4.21
N ASN A 392 20.43 1.81 4.70
CA ASN A 392 21.47 1.00 4.07
C ASN A 392 21.13 -0.48 3.87
N PRO A 393 20.62 -1.22 4.89
CA PRO A 393 20.44 -2.65 4.75
C PRO A 393 19.42 -2.98 3.65
N ASP A 394 18.35 -2.20 3.54
CA ASP A 394 17.37 -2.33 2.46
C ASP A 394 17.89 -1.91 1.09
N MET A 395 18.37 -0.67 0.97
CA MET A 395 18.77 -0.09 -0.32
C MET A 395 19.94 -0.85 -0.95
N VAL A 396 20.85 -1.39 -0.13
CA VAL A 396 21.94 -2.25 -0.60
C VAL A 396 21.48 -3.71 -0.74
N GLY A 397 20.57 -4.18 0.10
CA GLY A 397 19.95 -5.51 -0.02
C GLY A 397 19.29 -5.73 -1.39
N HIS A 398 18.61 -4.71 -1.92
CA HIS A 398 18.03 -4.73 -3.27
C HIS A 398 19.02 -4.97 -4.42
N THR A 399 20.33 -4.82 -4.19
CA THR A 399 21.35 -5.11 -5.21
C THR A 399 21.60 -6.61 -5.37
N GLY A 400 21.26 -7.42 -4.37
CA GLY A 400 21.58 -8.84 -4.31
C GLY A 400 23.08 -9.13 -4.12
N ASP A 401 23.91 -8.10 -3.88
CA ASP A 401 25.33 -8.27 -3.57
C ASP A 401 25.52 -8.48 -2.06
N LEU A 402 25.76 -9.74 -1.67
CA LEU A 402 25.98 -10.12 -0.28
C LEU A 402 27.14 -9.36 0.39
N LYS A 403 28.24 -9.09 -0.32
CA LYS A 403 29.40 -8.41 0.29
C LYS A 403 29.09 -6.93 0.55
N ALA A 404 28.40 -6.28 -0.39
CA ALA A 404 27.95 -4.93 -0.20
C ALA A 404 26.94 -4.84 0.96
N ALA A 405 25.97 -5.77 1.03
CA ALA A 405 24.98 -5.79 2.10
C ALA A 405 25.61 -6.03 3.48
N ILE A 406 26.66 -6.87 3.57
CA ILE A 406 27.46 -7.02 4.80
C ILE A 406 28.09 -5.68 5.20
N ALA A 407 28.75 -4.98 4.26
CA ALA A 407 29.37 -3.69 4.53
C ALA A 407 28.35 -2.61 4.93
N ALA A 408 27.14 -2.65 4.39
CA ALA A 408 26.02 -1.80 4.77
C ALA A 408 25.60 -2.03 6.22
N CYS A 409 25.42 -3.29 6.64
CA CYS A 409 25.10 -3.65 8.01
C CYS A 409 26.19 -3.17 9.00
N GLU A 410 27.46 -3.35 8.65
CA GLU A 410 28.60 -2.87 9.46
C GLU A 410 28.65 -1.33 9.56
N ALA A 411 28.27 -0.61 8.51
CA ALA A 411 28.20 0.85 8.53
C ALA A 411 27.12 1.35 9.48
N VAL A 412 25.94 0.73 9.44
CA VAL A 412 24.84 1.02 10.35
C VAL A 412 25.20 0.69 11.80
N ASP A 413 25.86 -0.44 12.05
CA ASP A 413 26.30 -0.81 13.41
C ASP A 413 27.28 0.22 14.02
N ARG A 414 28.21 0.75 13.22
CA ARG A 414 29.11 1.84 13.66
C ARG A 414 28.33 3.10 14.04
N GLY A 415 27.31 3.46 13.26
CA GLY A 415 26.41 4.57 13.55
C GLY A 415 25.62 4.34 14.84
N LEU A 416 25.03 3.15 14.97
CA LEU A 416 24.29 2.70 16.15
C LEU A 416 25.14 2.78 17.42
N GLY A 417 26.40 2.36 17.38
CA GLY A 417 27.33 2.48 18.52
C GLY A 417 27.51 3.91 19.01
N ARG A 418 27.66 4.88 18.10
CA ARG A 418 27.78 6.31 18.45
C ARG A 418 26.50 6.85 19.07
N VAL A 419 25.36 6.48 18.51
CA VAL A 419 24.03 6.89 18.99
C VAL A 419 23.74 6.31 20.38
N LEU A 420 24.04 5.03 20.60
CA LEU A 420 23.87 4.38 21.91
C LEU A 420 24.70 5.07 23.00
N ALA A 421 25.96 5.44 22.70
CA ALA A 421 26.81 6.17 23.62
C ALA A 421 26.29 7.59 23.93
N ALA A 422 25.65 8.26 22.97
CA ALA A 422 25.01 9.55 23.18
C ALA A 422 23.74 9.42 24.04
N LEU A 423 22.91 8.42 23.75
CA LEU A 423 21.68 8.13 24.48
C LEU A 423 21.95 7.80 25.95
N GLU A 424 22.96 6.97 26.22
CA GLU A 424 23.37 6.59 27.58
C GLU A 424 23.75 7.83 28.41
N LYS A 425 24.51 8.77 27.82
CA LYS A 425 24.87 10.04 28.48
C LYS A 425 23.65 10.93 28.75
N ALA A 426 22.66 10.90 27.87
CA ALA A 426 21.42 11.65 28.04
C ALA A 426 20.44 10.98 29.04
N GLY A 427 20.65 9.70 29.36
CA GLY A 427 19.72 8.90 30.18
C GLY A 427 18.37 8.68 29.50
N GLY A 428 18.37 8.55 28.17
CA GLY A 428 17.18 8.31 27.35
C GLY A 428 16.85 6.83 27.17
N ALA A 429 15.76 6.55 26.45
CA ALA A 429 15.33 5.22 26.05
C ALA A 429 15.24 5.11 24.53
N MET A 430 15.40 3.91 23.99
CA MET A 430 15.35 3.64 22.55
C MET A 430 14.72 2.30 22.26
N ILE A 431 13.88 2.28 21.22
CA ILE A 431 13.47 1.07 20.52
C ILE A 431 14.29 0.97 19.23
N VAL A 432 15.11 -0.07 19.12
CA VAL A 432 15.83 -0.43 17.89
C VAL A 432 15.02 -1.53 17.20
N THR A 433 14.62 -1.31 15.95
CA THR A 433 13.79 -2.25 15.20
C THR A 433 13.98 -2.10 13.69
N ALA A 434 13.18 -2.78 12.88
CA ALA A 434 13.08 -2.57 11.44
C ALA A 434 11.61 -2.52 11.01
N ASP A 435 11.35 -2.05 9.80
CA ASP A 435 10.04 -1.99 9.18
C ASP A 435 9.71 -3.26 8.36
N HIS A 436 10.72 -3.94 7.82
CA HIS A 436 10.63 -5.26 7.19
C HIS A 436 12.02 -5.93 7.08
N GLY A 437 12.06 -7.17 6.56
CA GLY A 437 13.30 -7.85 6.18
C GLY A 437 13.69 -7.63 4.72
N ASN A 438 14.96 -7.84 4.41
CA ASN A 438 15.57 -7.81 3.07
C ASN A 438 16.93 -8.52 3.12
N CYS A 439 17.93 -7.87 3.74
CA CYS A 439 19.33 -8.27 3.63
C CYS A 439 19.71 -9.54 4.43
N GLU A 440 18.79 -10.08 5.24
CA GLU A 440 18.97 -11.39 5.85
C GLU A 440 18.74 -12.55 4.85
N VAL A 441 18.28 -12.26 3.62
CA VAL A 441 18.19 -13.21 2.49
C VAL A 441 18.79 -12.57 1.24
N MET A 442 20.06 -12.85 0.94
CA MET A 442 20.75 -12.28 -0.24
C MET A 442 20.82 -13.22 -1.44
N ARG A 443 20.39 -14.47 -1.27
CA ARG A 443 20.34 -15.48 -2.33
C ARG A 443 19.00 -16.19 -2.31
N ASP A 444 18.40 -16.29 -3.48
CA ASP A 444 17.09 -16.93 -3.63
C ASP A 444 17.26 -18.44 -3.46
N PRO A 445 16.52 -19.07 -2.52
CA PRO A 445 16.68 -20.48 -2.21
C PRO A 445 16.17 -21.41 -3.32
N GLU A 446 15.29 -20.94 -4.20
CA GLU A 446 14.70 -21.75 -5.29
C GLU A 446 15.55 -21.67 -6.56
N THR A 447 15.96 -20.47 -6.96
CA THR A 447 16.70 -20.22 -8.20
C THR A 447 18.21 -20.25 -8.00
N GLY A 448 18.70 -20.02 -6.78
CA GLY A 448 20.12 -19.83 -6.48
C GLY A 448 20.70 -18.54 -7.04
N GLY A 449 19.89 -17.64 -7.57
CA GLY A 449 20.30 -16.32 -8.04
C GLY A 449 20.36 -15.28 -6.91
N PRO A 450 20.81 -14.04 -7.21
CA PRO A 450 20.71 -12.93 -6.26
C PRO A 450 19.26 -12.70 -5.84
N HIS A 451 19.01 -12.57 -4.54
CA HIS A 451 17.71 -12.16 -4.02
C HIS A 451 17.71 -10.64 -3.88
N THR A 452 16.73 -9.97 -4.49
CA THR A 452 16.67 -8.50 -4.60
C THR A 452 15.36 -7.94 -4.07
N ALA A 453 14.53 -8.76 -3.42
CA ALA A 453 13.23 -8.38 -2.89
C ALA A 453 13.26 -8.34 -1.35
N HIS A 454 12.21 -7.79 -0.74
CA HIS A 454 11.96 -7.93 0.68
C HIS A 454 11.61 -9.37 1.04
N THR A 455 11.46 -9.64 2.34
CA THR A 455 11.13 -10.96 2.85
C THR A 455 9.89 -10.93 3.77
N THR A 456 9.38 -12.11 4.09
CA THR A 456 8.36 -12.30 5.14
C THR A 456 8.98 -12.66 6.49
N ASN A 457 10.29 -12.53 6.67
CA ASN A 457 10.94 -12.83 7.94
C ASN A 457 10.54 -11.78 8.99
N PRO A 458 10.45 -12.18 10.28
CA PRO A 458 10.22 -11.22 11.34
C PRO A 458 11.41 -10.29 11.51
N VAL A 459 11.21 -9.17 12.21
CA VAL A 459 12.26 -8.18 12.48
C VAL A 459 12.58 -8.11 13.98
N PRO A 460 13.82 -7.75 14.37
CA PRO A 460 14.16 -7.52 15.76
C PRO A 460 13.38 -6.33 16.35
N VAL A 461 13.08 -6.39 17.64
CA VAL A 461 12.73 -5.23 18.47
C VAL A 461 13.54 -5.30 19.76
N ILE A 462 14.28 -4.24 20.09
CA ILE A 462 15.18 -4.20 21.24
C ILE A 462 14.93 -2.89 22.00
N MET A 463 14.76 -2.99 23.32
CA MET A 463 14.58 -1.82 24.19
C MET A 463 15.84 -1.49 24.99
N VAL A 464 16.45 -0.35 24.70
CA VAL A 464 17.62 0.18 25.41
C VAL A 464 17.17 1.30 26.36
N GLY A 465 17.69 1.31 27.59
CA GLY A 465 17.40 2.39 28.55
C GLY A 465 15.96 2.46 29.05
N GLY A 466 15.19 1.37 28.92
CA GLY A 466 13.82 1.25 29.43
C GLY A 466 13.75 1.05 30.96
N PRO A 467 12.53 0.90 31.51
CA PRO A 467 12.32 0.66 32.94
C PRO A 467 13.06 -0.59 33.44
N GLU A 468 13.55 -0.55 34.69
CA GLU A 468 14.25 -1.68 35.30
C GLU A 468 13.33 -2.91 35.41
N GLY A 469 13.81 -4.07 34.96
CA GLY A 469 13.06 -5.32 34.98
C GLY A 469 11.99 -5.47 33.90
N ALA A 470 11.86 -4.50 32.98
CA ALA A 470 10.91 -4.60 31.87
C ALA A 470 11.29 -5.70 30.87
N ALA A 471 10.27 -6.30 30.26
CA ALA A 471 10.39 -7.28 29.19
C ALA A 471 9.58 -6.82 27.97
N LEU A 472 9.89 -7.35 26.78
CA LEU A 472 9.12 -7.12 25.57
C LEU A 472 8.34 -8.37 25.16
N ASN A 473 7.04 -8.20 24.95
CA ASN A 473 6.18 -9.19 24.30
C ASN A 473 6.49 -9.25 22.78
N PRO A 474 6.22 -10.38 22.12
CA PRO A 474 6.19 -10.42 20.66
C PRO A 474 5.00 -9.58 20.16
N GLY A 475 5.07 -9.09 18.93
CA GLY A 475 4.01 -8.24 18.40
C GLY A 475 4.14 -7.94 16.91
N ARG A 476 3.64 -6.78 16.51
CA ARG A 476 3.63 -6.27 15.13
C ARG A 476 4.06 -4.80 15.09
N LEU A 477 4.21 -4.23 13.89
CA LEU A 477 4.62 -2.83 13.73
C LEU A 477 3.68 -1.80 14.40
N ALA A 478 2.37 -2.08 14.42
CA ALA A 478 1.37 -1.25 15.08
C ALA A 478 1.59 -1.06 16.59
N ASP A 479 2.39 -1.92 17.23
CA ASP A 479 2.64 -1.92 18.67
C ASP A 479 3.77 -0.96 19.07
N LEU A 480 4.54 -0.44 18.09
CA LEU A 480 5.69 0.43 18.32
C LEU A 480 5.30 1.81 18.84
N ALA A 481 4.33 2.50 18.23
CA ALA A 481 3.89 3.80 18.73
C ALA A 481 3.32 3.74 20.17
N PRO A 482 2.40 2.81 20.53
CA PRO A 482 1.99 2.59 21.91
C PRO A 482 3.15 2.38 22.89
N THR A 483 4.16 1.61 22.47
CA THR A 483 5.38 1.35 23.26
C THR A 483 6.18 2.63 23.51
N LEU A 484 6.39 3.44 22.47
CA LEU A 484 7.08 4.73 22.56
C LEU A 484 6.32 5.70 23.47
N LEU A 485 4.99 5.78 23.35
CA LEU A 485 4.17 6.62 24.21
C LEU A 485 4.28 6.20 25.69
N GLN A 486 4.28 4.90 25.98
CA GLN A 486 4.51 4.40 27.35
C GLN A 486 5.89 4.82 27.88
N LEU A 487 6.95 4.71 27.08
CA LEU A 487 8.30 5.17 27.45
C LEU A 487 8.36 6.68 27.70
N MET A 488 7.57 7.47 26.95
CA MET A 488 7.44 8.91 27.14
C MET A 488 6.56 9.29 28.33
N GLY A 489 5.85 8.33 28.94
CA GLY A 489 4.86 8.58 29.97
C GLY A 489 3.63 9.34 29.47
N LEU A 490 3.25 9.13 28.20
CA LEU A 490 2.09 9.73 27.57
C LEU A 490 0.95 8.71 27.46
N ASP A 491 -0.29 9.18 27.65
CA ASP A 491 -1.48 8.35 27.45
C ASP A 491 -1.61 7.95 25.96
N ARG A 492 -2.09 6.74 25.70
CA ARG A 492 -2.39 6.27 24.35
C ARG A 492 -3.73 6.84 23.86
N PRO A 493 -3.80 7.43 22.66
CA PRO A 493 -5.07 7.89 22.09
C PRO A 493 -5.98 6.70 21.75
N PRO A 494 -7.32 6.86 21.77
CA PRO A 494 -8.26 5.76 21.55
C PRO A 494 -8.18 5.14 20.15
N GLU A 495 -7.70 5.88 19.15
CA GLU A 495 -7.58 5.36 17.79
C GLU A 495 -6.36 4.45 17.59
N MET A 496 -5.34 4.52 18.45
CA MET A 496 -4.22 3.56 18.46
C MET A 496 -4.69 2.24 19.07
N THR A 497 -4.93 1.24 18.22
CA THR A 497 -5.39 -0.09 18.63
C THR A 497 -4.25 -1.09 18.85
N GLY A 498 -3.01 -0.75 18.49
CA GLY A 498 -1.84 -1.54 18.86
C GLY A 498 -1.61 -1.53 20.36
N GLU A 499 -0.97 -2.55 20.88
CA GLU A 499 -0.67 -2.70 22.31
C GLU A 499 0.79 -2.38 22.59
N SER A 500 1.11 -1.91 23.79
CA SER A 500 2.52 -1.73 24.13
C SER A 500 3.21 -3.08 24.23
N LEU A 501 4.42 -3.17 23.70
CA LEU A 501 5.26 -4.35 23.80
C LEU A 501 5.80 -4.52 25.23
N ILE A 502 5.85 -3.46 26.05
CA ILE A 502 6.36 -3.53 27.42
C ILE A 502 5.34 -4.28 28.30
N ALA A 503 5.78 -5.41 28.87
CA ALA A 503 4.96 -6.31 29.69
C ALA A 503 4.62 -5.77 31.10
#